data_AF-A0A7W1L0E6-F1
#
_entry.id   AF-A0A7W1L0E6-F1
#
_cell.length_a   1.000
_cell.length_b   1.000
_cell.length_c   1.000
_cell.angle_alpha   90.00
_cell.angle_beta   90.00
_cell.angle_gamma   90.00
#
_symmetry.space_group_name_H-M   'P 1'
#
loop_
_entity.id
_entity.type
_entity.pdbx_description
1 polymer ?
#
loop_
_entity_poly.entity_id
_entity_poly.type
_entity_poly.pdbx_seq_one_letter_code
_entity_poly.pdbx_strand_id
1 'polypeptide(L)' 'MKRKGSTYTISAVATQYEIHPQTLRLYEREGLLKPSRSEGNTRLYT' A
#
# COMPACT_ATOMS: atom_id res chain seq x y z
N MET A 1 -4.37 16.52 18.45
CA MET A 1 -5.08 15.65 17.49
C MET A 1 -4.06 14.82 16.72
N LYS A 2 -3.87 13.54 17.06
CA LYS A 2 -3.07 12.64 16.22
C LYS A 2 -3.80 12.51 14.88
N ARG A 3 -3.19 12.96 13.77
CA ARG A 3 -3.67 12.64 12.43
C ARG A 3 -3.68 11.11 12.38
N LYS A 4 -4.86 10.50 12.42
CA LYS A 4 -5.02 9.07 12.19
C LYS A 4 -4.53 8.90 10.74
N GLY A 5 -3.26 8.54 10.58
CA GLY A 5 -2.64 8.46 9.26
C GLY A 5 -3.53 7.57 8.41
N SER A 6 -4.06 8.12 7.32
CA SER A 6 -4.91 7.38 6.40
C SER A 6 -4.04 6.30 5.75
N THR A 7 -3.92 5.14 6.38
CA THR A 7 -3.27 3.99 5.76
C THR A 7 -4.18 3.48 4.66
N TYR A 8 -3.69 3.51 3.43
CA TYR A 8 -4.37 3.01 2.25
C TYR A 8 -4.03 1.53 2.06
N THR A 9 -5.00 0.74 1.63
CA THR A 9 -4.75 -0.64 1.19
C THR A 9 -4.21 -0.66 -0.24
N ILE A 10 -3.58 -1.76 -0.65
CA ILE A 10 -3.11 -1.94 -2.03
C ILE A 10 -4.21 -1.73 -3.06
N SER A 11 -5.44 -2.13 -2.74
CA SER A 11 -6.60 -1.95 -3.60
C SER A 11 -7.00 -0.48 -3.73
N ALA A 12 -6.95 0.30 -2.65
CA ALA A 12 -7.23 1.74 -2.69
C ALA A 12 -6.21 2.48 -3.56
N VAL A 13 -4.92 2.16 -3.41
CA VAL A 13 -3.84 2.73 -4.23
C VAL A 13 -3.99 2.31 -5.68
N ALA A 14 -4.27 1.02 -5.94
CA ALA A 14 -4.48 0.50 -7.28
C ALA A 14 -5.61 1.24 -8.02
N THR A 15 -6.75 1.46 -7.37
CA THR A 15 -7.87 2.21 -7.95
C THR A 15 -7.52 3.69 -8.15
N GLN A 16 -6.88 4.32 -7.17
CA GLN A 16 -6.58 5.76 -7.23
C GLN A 16 -5.61 6.13 -8.36
N TYR A 17 -4.65 5.25 -8.65
CA TYR A 17 -3.66 5.47 -9.70
C TYR A 17 -3.98 4.71 -10.99
N GLU A 18 -5.12 4.00 -11.06
CA GLU A 18 -5.49 3.12 -12.17
C GLU A 18 -4.40 2.08 -12.51
N ILE A 19 -3.67 1.62 -11.49
CA ILE A 19 -2.58 0.66 -11.61
C ILE A 19 -3.06 -0.71 -11.15
N HIS A 20 -2.73 -1.75 -11.90
CA HIS A 20 -3.04 -3.11 -11.49
C HIS A 20 -2.30 -3.49 -10.17
N PRO A 21 -2.95 -4.12 -9.17
CA PRO A 21 -2.33 -4.45 -7.88
C PRO A 21 -1.05 -5.28 -8.00
N GLN A 22 -0.90 -6.10 -9.05
CA GLN A 22 0.30 -6.89 -9.31
C GLN A 22 1.53 -5.99 -9.60
N THR A 23 1.32 -4.84 -10.23
CA THR A 23 2.39 -3.86 -10.51
C THR A 23 2.88 -3.22 -9.22
N LEU A 24 1.98 -2.92 -8.28
CA LEU A 24 2.37 -2.45 -6.95
C LEU A 24 3.16 -3.52 -6.18
N ARG A 25 2.78 -4.81 -6.28
CA ARG A 25 3.54 -5.93 -5.70
C ARG A 25 4.91 -6.11 -6.34
N LEU A 26 5.05 -5.84 -7.64
CA LEU A 26 6.34 -5.80 -8.33
C LEU A 26 7.20 -4.70 -7.71
N TYR A 27 6.70 -3.48 -7.58
CA TYR A 27 7.44 -2.38 -6.99
C TYR A 27 7.85 -2.63 -5.54
N GLU A 28 7.02 -3.31 -4.74
CA GLU A 28 7.42 -3.75 -3.40
C GLU A 28 8.58 -4.75 -3.43
N ARG A 29 8.53 -5.74 -4.33
CA ARG A 29 9.57 -6.76 -4.45
C ARG A 29 10.89 -6.16 -4.92
N GLU A 30 10.84 -5.22 -5.86
CA GLU A 30 12.01 -4.49 -6.34
C GLU A 30 12.50 -3.42 -5.33
N GLY A 31 11.83 -3.25 -4.19
CA GLY A 31 12.23 -2.31 -3.12
C GLY A 31 11.88 -0.84 -3.39
N LEU A 32 11.14 -0.57 -4.45
CA LEU A 32 10.66 0.77 -4.81
C LEU A 32 9.52 1.25 -3.89
N LEU A 33 8.75 0.32 -3.32
CA LEU A 33 7.71 0.61 -2.33
C LEU A 33 8.03 -0.06 -0.98
N LYS A 34 7.81 0.69 0.11
CA LYS A 34 7.96 0.21 1.49
C LYS A 34 6.60 0.19 2.21
N PRO A 35 5.75 -0.81 1.94
CA PRO A 35 4.49 -0.94 2.65
C PRO A 35 4.77 -1.26 4.12
N SER A 36 3.97 -0.66 5.01
CA SER A 36 3.85 -1.15 6.37
C SER A 36 2.92 -2.36 6.39
N ARG A 37 3.10 -3.26 7.35
CA ARG A 37 2.22 -4.42 7.55
C ARG A 37 1.39 -4.22 8.81
N SER A 38 0.09 -4.48 8.73
CA SER A 38 -0.76 -4.59 9.92
C SER A 38 -0.52 -5.92 10.64
N GLU A 39 -1.04 -6.06 11.87
CA GLU A 39 -1.03 -7.35 12.61
C GLU A 39 -1.67 -8.50 11.81
N GLY A 40 -2.62 -8.20 10.92
CA GLY A 40 -3.25 -9.18 10.01
C GLY A 40 -2.49 -9.43 8.71
N ASN A 41 -1.19 -9.06 8.63
CA ASN A 41 -0.34 -9.20 7.44
C ASN A 41 -0.88 -8.46 6.19
N THR A 42 -1.74 -7.44 6.39
CA THR A 42 -2.26 -6.62 5.30
C THR A 42 -1.26 -5.51 4.98
N ARG A 43 -1.00 -5.31 3.67
CA ARG A 43 -0.13 -4.23 3.17
C ARG A 43 -0.84 -2.89 3.29
N LEU A 44 -0.23 -1.97 4.00
CA LEU A 44 -0.70 -0.62 4.23
C LEU A 44 0.32 0.39 3.68
N TYR A 45 -0.18 1.35 2.90
CA TYR A 45 0.57 2.46 2.32
C TYR A 45 0.18 3.74 3.05
N THR A 46 1.14 4.65 3.24
CA THR A 46 0.96 5.94 3.91
C THR A 46 1.55 7.05 3.08
#